data_AF-A0A957R422-F1
#
_entry.id   AF-A0A957R422-F1
#
_cell.length_a   1.000
_cell.length_b   1.000
_cell.length_c   1.000
_cell.angle_alpha   90.00
_cell.angle_beta   90.00
_cell.angle_gamma   90.00
#
_symmetry.space_group_name_H-M   'P 1'
#
loop_
_entity.id
_entity.type
_entity.pdbx_description
1 polymer ?
#
loop_
_entity_poly.entity_id
_entity_poly.type
_entity_poly.pdbx_seq_one_letter_code
_entity_poly.pdbx_strand_id
1 'polypeptide(L)' 'EVWDLMGISFPENGALRRLFLPEDWVGHPLRKDYPLGYEEVQFSFNWEAIQAKKPYASRRRLKDGESEE' A
#
# COMPACT_ATOMS: atom_id res chain seq x y z
N GLU A 1 -3.85 11.58 -17.99
CA GLU A 1 -3.48 11.74 -16.57
C GLU A 1 -4.71 11.75 -15.67
N VAL A 2 -5.59 12.76 -15.79
CA VAL A 2 -6.79 12.89 -14.94
C VAL A 2 -7.71 11.66 -15.01
N TRP A 3 -7.91 11.07 -16.20
CA TRP A 3 -8.68 9.83 -16.31
C TRP A 3 -8.07 8.66 -15.53
N ASP A 4 -6.74 8.51 -15.52
CA ASP A 4 -6.06 7.39 -14.86
C ASP A 4 -6.10 7.51 -13.32
N LEU A 5 -5.90 8.74 -12.82
CA LEU A 5 -5.77 9.00 -11.39
C LEU A 5 -7.08 9.39 -10.69
N MET A 6 -8.02 10.02 -11.41
CA MET A 6 -9.29 10.54 -10.87
C MET A 6 -10.54 9.88 -11.49
N GLY A 7 -10.42 9.25 -12.65
CA GLY A 7 -11.56 8.61 -13.35
C GLY A 7 -12.45 9.57 -14.14
N ILE A 8 -11.99 10.80 -14.42
CA ILE A 8 -12.76 11.80 -15.18
C ILE A 8 -12.54 11.59 -16.69
N SER A 9 -13.62 11.35 -17.43
CA SER A 9 -13.62 11.18 -18.89
C SER A 9 -13.81 12.51 -19.63
N PHE A 10 -13.03 12.72 -20.70
CA PHE A 10 -13.16 13.88 -21.58
C PHE A 10 -13.75 13.46 -22.93
N PRO A 11 -14.91 14.00 -23.36
CA PRO A 11 -15.64 13.53 -24.55
C PRO A 11 -14.86 13.61 -25.87
N GLU A 12 -13.99 14.60 -26.03
CA GLU A 12 -13.18 14.82 -27.23
C GLU A 12 -11.93 13.92 -27.29
N ASN A 13 -11.64 13.15 -26.25
CA ASN A 13 -10.42 12.36 -26.17
C ASN A 13 -10.64 10.91 -26.63
N GLY A 14 -10.38 10.64 -27.90
CA GLY A 14 -10.61 9.33 -28.55
C GLY A 14 -9.69 8.19 -28.11
N ALA A 15 -8.68 8.45 -27.28
CA ALA A 15 -7.73 7.44 -26.80
C ALA A 15 -7.47 7.56 -25.29
N LEU A 16 -8.48 7.26 -24.48
CA LEU A 16 -8.32 7.12 -23.04
C LEU A 16 -7.51 5.85 -22.73
N ARG A 17 -6.28 6.02 -22.27
CA ARG A 17 -5.40 4.94 -21.79
C ARG A 17 -4.79 5.31 -20.44
N ARG A 18 -4.39 4.29 -19.67
CA ARG A 18 -3.60 4.49 -18.46
C ARG A 18 -2.20 4.99 -18.86
N LEU A 19 -1.64 5.90 -18.08
CA LEU A 19 -0.32 6.50 -18.34
C LEU A 19 0.66 6.26 -17.20
N PHE A 20 0.16 6.19 -15.96
CA PHE A 20 0.96 6.05 -14.76
C PHE A 20 0.75 4.70 -14.08
N LEU A 21 -0.48 4.17 -14.15
CA LEU A 21 -0.82 2.91 -13.52
C LEU A 21 -0.73 1.75 -14.53
N PRO A 22 -0.39 0.53 -14.05
CA PRO A 22 -0.49 -0.69 -14.85
C PRO A 22 -1.89 -0.88 -15.47
N GLU A 23 -1.97 -1.56 -16.62
CA GLU A 23 -3.23 -1.78 -17.36
C GLU A 23 -4.27 -2.57 -16.55
N ASP A 24 -3.82 -3.48 -15.69
CA ASP A 24 -4.62 -4.34 -14.82
C ASP A 24 -5.04 -3.67 -13.50
N TRP A 25 -4.62 -2.43 -13.26
CA TRP A 25 -4.96 -1.72 -12.04
C TRP A 25 -6.47 -1.45 -11.94
N VAL A 26 -7.03 -1.61 -10.74
CA VAL A 26 -8.45 -1.36 -10.47
C VAL A 26 -8.58 -0.10 -9.60
N GLY A 27 -9.34 0.87 -10.10
CA GLY A 27 -9.62 2.13 -9.39
C GLY A 27 -8.73 3.31 -9.78
N HIS A 28 -8.91 4.40 -9.04
CA HIS A 28 -8.33 5.73 -9.27
C HIS A 28 -7.80 6.29 -7.94
N PRO A 29 -6.49 6.22 -7.67
CA PRO A 29 -5.90 6.47 -6.35
C PRO A 29 -6.17 7.84 -5.74
N LEU A 30 -6.42 8.87 -6.56
CA LEU A 30 -6.67 10.23 -6.07
C LEU A 30 -8.15 10.50 -5.76
N ARG A 31 -9.03 9.49 -5.85
CA ARG A 31 -10.43 9.59 -5.41
C ARG A 31 -10.55 9.51 -3.88
N LYS A 32 -11.49 10.26 -3.32
CA LYS A 32 -11.75 10.29 -1.87
C LYS A 32 -12.27 8.97 -1.30
N ASP A 33 -12.98 8.18 -2.10
CA ASP A 33 -13.49 6.86 -1.74
C ASP A 33 -12.46 5.74 -1.95
N TYR A 34 -11.28 6.06 -2.48
CA TYR A 34 -10.21 5.09 -2.63
C TYR A 34 -9.66 4.70 -1.24
N PRO A 35 -9.58 3.40 -0.90
CA PRO A 35 -9.12 2.98 0.41
C PRO A 35 -7.64 3.36 0.60
N LEU A 36 -7.39 4.26 1.55
CA LEU A 36 -6.04 4.60 1.97
C LEU A 36 -5.54 3.55 2.95
N GLY A 37 -4.52 2.80 2.53
CA GLY A 37 -3.71 2.01 3.45
C GLY A 37 -2.76 2.93 4.20
N TYR A 38 -2.89 3.01 5.51
CA TYR A 38 -1.92 3.72 6.35
C TYR A 38 -0.96 2.70 6.95
N GLU A 39 0.34 2.91 6.75
CA GLU A 39 1.38 2.24 7.51
C GLU A 39 2.16 3.29 8.30
N GLU A 40 2.33 3.05 9.60
CA GLU A 40 3.18 3.90 10.43
C GLU A 40 4.64 3.79 9.98
N VAL A 41 5.27 4.95 9.76
CA VAL A 41 6.68 5.01 9.35
C VAL A 41 7.56 4.47 10.47
N GLN A 42 8.51 3.61 10.10
CA GLN A 42 9.54 3.12 11.02
C GLN A 42 10.66 4.13 11.18
N PHE A 43 10.85 4.56 12.42
CA PHE A 43 11.94 5.36 12.91
C PHE A 43 12.76 4.57 13.95
N SER A 44 13.94 5.07 14.28
CA SER A 44 14.82 4.45 15.29
C SER A 44 14.14 4.32 16.66
N PHE A 45 13.27 5.27 17.03
CA PHE A 45 12.63 5.29 18.35
C PHE A 45 11.34 4.46 18.45
N ASN A 46 10.68 4.12 17.34
CA ASN A 46 9.42 3.34 17.34
C ASN A 46 9.57 1.92 16.77
N TRP A 47 10.81 1.50 16.49
CA TRP A 47 11.16 0.25 15.82
C TRP A 47 10.43 -0.98 16.36
N GLU A 48 10.53 -1.24 17.66
CA GLU A 48 9.93 -2.43 18.29
C GLU A 48 8.41 -2.44 18.19
N ALA A 49 7.78 -1.29 18.43
CA ALA A 49 6.33 -1.13 18.38
C ALA A 49 5.78 -1.34 16.97
N ILE A 50 6.47 -0.83 15.93
CA ILE A 50 6.04 -1.03 14.55
C ILE A 50 6.30 -2.47 14.10
N GLN A 51 7.45 -3.06 14.46
CA GLN A 51 7.74 -4.45 14.11
C GLN A 51 6.69 -5.38 14.71
N ALA A 52 6.30 -5.21 15.98
CA ALA A 52 5.29 -6.04 16.63
C ALA A 52 3.92 -6.07 15.92
N LYS A 53 3.54 -4.98 15.22
CA LYS A 53 2.27 -4.88 14.47
C LYS A 53 2.33 -5.57 13.10
N LYS A 54 3.52 -5.92 12.61
CA LYS A 54 3.67 -6.49 11.27
C LYS A 54 3.35 -7.99 11.26
N PRO A 55 2.68 -8.48 10.21
CA PRO A 55 2.18 -9.86 10.15
C PRO A 55 3.28 -10.93 10.22
N TYR A 56 4.54 -10.57 9.96
CA TYR A 56 5.68 -11.49 10.07
C TYR A 56 6.33 -11.50 11.46
N ALA A 57 6.04 -10.54 12.35
CA ALA A 57 6.72 -10.44 13.64
C ALA A 57 6.30 -11.55 14.61
N SER A 58 5.06 -12.02 14.52
CA SER A 58 4.58 -13.21 15.24
C SER A 58 5.38 -14.47 14.90
N ARG A 59 5.92 -14.55 13.67
CA ARG A 59 6.71 -15.70 13.20
C ARG A 59 8.14 -15.72 13.77
N ARG A 60 8.68 -14.56 14.18
CA ARG A 60 10.04 -14.46 14.74
C ARG A 60 10.10 -14.93 16.20
N ARG A 61 9.08 -14.57 16.99
CA ARG A 61 9.00 -14.91 18.43
C ARG A 61 8.95 -16.41 18.76
N LEU A 62 8.66 -17.27 17.78
CA LEU A 62 8.63 -18.73 17.97
C LEU A 62 10.02 -19.38 17.88
N LYS A 63 11.03 -18.68 17.34
CA LYS A 63 12.38 -19.26 17.15
C LYS A 63 13.35 -18.98 18.30
N ASP A 64 13.05 -18.00 19.15
CA ASP A 64 13.93 -17.59 20.23
C ASP A 64 13.68 -18.36 21.55
N GLY A 65 12.75 -19.33 21.54
CA GLY A 65 12.37 -20.17 22.69
C GLY A 65 12.94 -21.59 22.69
N GLU A 66 13.75 -21.98 21.68
CA GLU A 66 14.42 -23.28 21.61
C GLU A 66 15.94 -23.08 21.65
N SER A 67 16.47 -22.61 22.78
CA SER A 67 17.89 -22.75 23.13
C SER A 67 18.10 -22.59 24.64
N GLU A 68 17.53 -23.53 25.40
CA GLU A 68 18.11 -23.94 26.68
C GLU A 68 18.43 -25.43 26.58
N GLU A 69 19.66 -25.72 26.14
CA GLU A 69 20.51 -26.86 26.58
C GLU A 69 21.97 -26.57 26.21
#